data_AF-A0A699V0N3-F1
#
_entry.id   AF-A0A699V0N3-F1
#
_cell.length_a   1.000
_cell.length_b   1.000
_cell.length_c   1.000
_cell.angle_alpha   90.00
_cell.angle_beta   90.00
_cell.angle_gamma   90.00
#
_symmetry.space_group_name_H-M   'P 1'
#
loop_
_entity.id
_entity.type
_entity.pdbx_description
1 polymer ?
#
loop_
_entity_poly.entity_id
_entity_poly.type
_entity_poly.pdbx_seq_one_letter_code
_entity_poly.pdbx_strand_id
1 'polypeptide(L)' 'SVDVATTENLNDLVKVGEGLLDDPVSQVNSDTGVAEPIPEGGTNREALKNLAIKLSEERKLRETNTTSGGVVQ' A
#
# COMPACT_ATOMS: atom_id res chain seq x y z
N SER A 1 -12.29 -18.83 -12.71
CA SER A 1 -13.35 -17.84 -12.99
C SER A 1 -13.16 -16.71 -12.00
N VAL A 2 -12.77 -15.53 -12.48
CA VAL A 2 -12.64 -14.27 -11.69
C VAL A 2 -13.82 -13.32 -11.96
N ASP A 3 -14.78 -13.80 -12.75
CA ASP A 3 -15.94 -13.13 -13.31
C ASP A 3 -17.23 -13.37 -12.49
N VAL A 4 -17.11 -13.93 -11.28
CA VAL A 4 -18.23 -14.17 -10.37
C VAL A 4 -18.57 -12.90 -9.60
N ALA A 5 -19.52 -12.11 -10.12
CA ALA A 5 -19.93 -10.82 -9.53
C ALA A 5 -21.25 -10.91 -8.72
N THR A 6 -21.46 -11.99 -7.97
CA THR A 6 -22.60 -12.07 -7.04
C THR A 6 -22.37 -11.15 -5.85
N THR A 7 -23.45 -10.59 -5.27
CA THR A 7 -23.35 -9.71 -4.09
C THR A 7 -22.64 -10.39 -2.92
N GLU A 8 -22.88 -11.68 -2.71
CA GLU A 8 -22.22 -12.48 -1.68
C GLU A 8 -20.70 -12.51 -1.89
N ASN A 9 -20.24 -12.88 -3.10
CA ASN A 9 -18.82 -12.92 -3.42
C ASN A 9 -18.16 -11.54 -3.26
N LEU A 10 -18.82 -10.46 -3.68
CA LEU A 10 -18.30 -9.10 -3.53
C LEU A 10 -18.16 -8.71 -2.04
N ASN A 11 -19.14 -9.04 -1.21
CA ASN A 11 -19.06 -8.79 0.24
C ASN A 11 -17.94 -9.60 0.90
N ASP A 12 -17.73 -10.85 0.46
CA ASP A 12 -16.65 -11.67 0.98
C ASP A 12 -15.27 -11.15 0.54
N LEU A 13 -15.14 -10.63 -0.68
CA LEU A 13 -13.91 -9.95 -1.12
C LEU A 13 -13.61 -8.70 -0.28
N VAL A 14 -14.61 -7.93 0.14
CA VAL A 14 -14.41 -6.81 1.08
C VAL A 14 -13.85 -7.32 2.40
N LYS A 15 -14.45 -8.38 2.99
CA LYS A 15 -13.95 -8.97 4.25
C LYS A 15 -12.52 -9.47 4.13
N VAL A 16 -12.18 -10.12 3.01
CA VAL A 16 -10.80 -10.55 2.74
C VAL A 16 -9.87 -9.35 2.66
N GLY A 17 -10.25 -8.29 1.94
CA GLY A 17 -9.46 -7.06 1.86
C GLY A 17 -9.25 -6.37 3.20
N GLU A 18 -10.27 -6.34 4.06
CA GLU A 18 -10.17 -5.82 5.43
C GLU A 18 -9.24 -6.68 6.30
N GLY A 19 -9.34 -8.01 6.20
CA GLY A 19 -8.45 -8.94 6.91
C GLY A 19 -6.99 -8.81 6.48
N LEU A 20 -6.73 -8.65 5.18
CA LEU A 20 -5.38 -8.45 4.64
C LEU A 20 -4.67 -7.23 5.21
N LEU A 21 -5.39 -6.23 5.72
CA LEU A 21 -4.77 -5.08 6.37
C LEU A 21 -4.09 -5.46 7.69
N ASP A 22 -4.62 -6.45 8.41
CA ASP A 22 -4.08 -6.88 9.70
C ASP A 22 -3.05 -8.02 9.57
N ASP A 23 -2.94 -8.62 8.38
CA ASP A 23 -1.90 -9.59 8.04
C ASP A 23 -0.50 -8.94 7.94
N PRO A 24 0.57 -9.71 8.18
CA PRO A 24 1.93 -9.23 8.06
C PRO A 24 2.28 -8.89 6.61
N VAL A 25 3.15 -7.90 6.44
CA VAL A 25 3.74 -7.60 5.13
C VAL A 25 4.44 -8.84 4.60
N SER A 26 4.14 -9.20 3.36
CA SER A 26 4.67 -10.40 2.73
C SER A 26 5.42 -10.07 1.43
N GLN A 27 6.45 -10.85 1.12
CA GLN A 27 7.20 -10.80 -0.12
C GLN A 27 6.94 -12.06 -0.93
N VAL A 28 6.83 -11.94 -2.25
CA VAL A 28 6.74 -13.12 -3.12
C VAL A 28 8.12 -13.71 -3.30
N ASN A 29 8.28 -14.97 -2.89
CA ASN A 29 9.44 -15.78 -3.21
C ASN A 29 9.48 -16.03 -4.71
N SER A 30 10.55 -15.58 -5.38
CA SER A 30 10.63 -15.60 -6.85
C SER A 30 10.82 -17.00 -7.44
N ASP A 31 11.33 -17.96 -6.64
CA ASP A 31 11.54 -19.34 -7.09
C ASP A 31 10.26 -20.17 -6.94
N THR A 32 9.47 -19.93 -5.89
CA THR A 32 8.27 -20.73 -5.57
C THR A 32 6.96 -20.03 -5.95
N GLY A 33 6.98 -18.71 -6.16
CA GLY A 33 5.79 -17.88 -6.36
C GLY A 33 4.93 -17.69 -5.10
N VAL A 34 5.38 -18.19 -3.95
CA VAL A 34 4.61 -18.13 -2.69
C VAL A 34 4.84 -16.80 -1.99
N ALA A 35 3.77 -16.21 -1.45
CA ALA A 35 3.88 -15.05 -0.58
C ALA A 35 4.31 -15.48 0.83
N GLU A 36 5.42 -14.94 1.29
CA GLU A 36 6.03 -15.26 2.58
C GLU A 36 6.11 -13.99 3.45
N PRO A 37 5.70 -14.03 4.73
CA PRO A 37 5.81 -12.89 5.63
C PRO A 37 7.26 -12.41 5.79
N ILE A 38 7.46 -11.10 5.81
CA ILE A 38 8.77 -10.50 6.08
C ILE A 38 8.95 -10.40 7.61
N PRO A 39 10.02 -10.99 8.19
CA PRO A 39 10.31 -10.84 9.61
C PRO A 39 10.42 -9.36 9.99
N GLU A 40 9.77 -8.98 11.09
CA GLU A 40 9.74 -7.60 11.61
C GLU A 40 9.13 -6.56 10.63
N GLY A 41 8.44 -7.00 9.57
CA GLY A 41 7.83 -6.12 8.57
C GLY A 41 6.57 -5.38 9.04
N GLY A 42 6.03 -5.75 10.21
CA GLY A 42 4.75 -5.23 10.72
C GLY A 42 3.56 -5.66 9.87
N THR A 43 2.42 -4.98 10.05
CA THR A 43 1.17 -5.24 9.32
C THR A 43 1.09 -4.45 8.01
N ASN A 44 0.30 -4.93 7.05
CA ASN A 44 0.02 -4.18 5.82
C ASN A 44 -0.59 -2.79 6.11
N ARG A 45 -1.45 -2.68 7.13
CA ARG A 45 -2.04 -1.42 7.59
C ARG A 45 -0.98 -0.40 8.00
N GLU A 46 0.01 -0.81 8.78
CA GLU A 46 1.11 0.07 9.22
C GLU A 46 1.99 0.48 8.04
N ALA A 47 2.32 -0.46 7.16
CA ALA A 47 3.10 -0.18 5.96
C ALA A 47 2.41 0.84 5.03
N LEU A 48 1.09 0.71 4.82
CA LEU A 48 0.30 1.64 4.03
C LEU A 48 0.23 3.03 4.66
N LYS A 49 0.07 3.13 5.99
CA LYS A 49 0.12 4.42 6.71
C LYS A 49 1.48 5.10 6.53
N ASN A 50 2.57 4.35 6.70
CA ASN A 50 3.93 4.87 6.52
C ASN A 50 4.17 5.33 5.08
N LEU A 51 3.67 4.58 4.09
CA LEU A 51 3.74 4.98 2.68
C LEU A 51 2.96 6.28 2.42
N ALA A 52 1.75 6.41 2.96
CA ALA A 52 0.94 7.62 2.81
C ALA A 52 1.63 8.86 3.41
N ILE A 53 2.30 8.72 4.56
CA ILE A 53 3.11 9.79 5.16
C ILE A 53 4.24 10.20 4.21
N LYS A 54 5.05 9.24 3.75
CA LYS A 54 6.17 9.50 2.83
C LYS A 54 5.72 10.20 1.55
N LEU A 55 4.61 9.76 0.95
CA LEU A 55 4.04 10.38 -0.25
C LEU A 55 3.57 11.82 0.00
N SER A 56 2.97 12.07 1.17
CA SER A 56 2.53 13.41 1.57
C SER A 56 3.70 14.36 1.80
N GLU A 57 4.76 13.90 2.46
CA GLU A 57 6.00 14.66 2.68
C GLU A 57 6.69 14.99 1.35
N GLU A 58 6.83 14.02 0.46
CA GLU A 58 7.40 14.21 -0.87
C GLU A 58 6.60 15.23 -1.70
N ARG A 59 5.26 15.17 -1.66
CA ARG A 59 4.42 16.16 -2.35
C ARG A 59 4.70 17.58 -1.82
N LYS A 60 4.73 17.75 -0.50
CA LYS A 60 5.04 19.06 0.13
C LYS A 60 6.42 19.56 -0.28
N LEU A 61 7.42 18.69 -0.30
CA LEU A 61 8.78 19.04 -0.71
C LEU A 61 8.82 19.55 -2.16
N ARG A 62 8.08 18.90 -3.07
CA ARG A 62 7.97 19.36 -4.46
C ARG A 62 7.30 20.73 -4.54
N GLU A 63 6.22 20.94 -3.81
CA GLU A 63 5.49 22.22 -3.76
C GLU A 63 6.36 23.37 -3.21
N THR A 64 7.16 23.11 -2.17
CA THR A 64 8.10 24.11 -1.64
C THR A 64 9.20 24.43 -2.64
N ASN A 65 9.73 23.43 -3.35
CA ASN A 65 10.79 23.61 -4.34
C ASN A 65 10.30 24.37 -5.57
N THR A 66 9.04 24.16 -6.00
CA THR A 66 8.44 24.93 -7.10
C THR A 66 8.17 26.38 -6.71
N THR A 67 7.85 26.65 -5.44
CA THR A 67 7.57 28.01 -4.95
C THR A 67 8.85 28.81 -4.71
N SER A 68 9.95 28.16 -4.36
CA SER A 68 11.25 28.80 -4.08
C SER A 68 12.12 29.02 -5.32
N GLY A 69 11.79 28.43 -6.47
CA GLY A 69 12.47 28.65 -7.76
C GLY A 69 11.93 29.80 -8.62
N GLY A 70 10.97 30.57 -8.11
CA GLY A 70 10.19 31.56 -8.86
C GLY A 70 10.60 33.03 -8.70
N VAL A 71 11.82 33.36 -8.26
CA VAL A 71 12.44 34.67 -8.51
C VAL A 71 13.97 34.48 -8.51
N VAL A 72 14.53 34.14 -9.67
CA VAL A 72 15.89 34.58 -9.99
C VAL A 72 15.76 35.47 -11.22
N GLN A 73 16.19 36.71 -11.02
CA GLN A 73 16.20 37.83 -11.97
C GLN A 73 17.00 37.48 -13.23
#